data_AF-A0A9W4VUP1-F1
#
_entry.id   AF-A0A9W4VUP1-F1
#
_cell.length_a   1.000
_cell.length_b   1.000
_cell.length_c   1.000
_cell.angle_alpha   90.00
_cell.angle_beta   90.00
_cell.angle_gamma   90.00
#
_symmetry.space_group_name_H-M   'P 1'
#
loop_
_entity.id
_entity.type
_entity.pdbx_description
1 polymer ?
#
loop_
_entity_poly.entity_id
_entity_poly.type
_entity_poly.pdbx_seq_one_letter_code
_entity_poly.pdbx_strand_id
1 'polypeptide(L)'
;MDIKKVAIVGGGTAGWLAANHIGKEMLNRKGISVTLIESPDIPPIGVGEGTVPDIRNTLKSFGIREDEFIRQCDATFKQSIKFINWMDKKKHGEGNFFHHLSDVPST
;
A
#
# COMPACT_ATOMS: atom_id res chain seq x y z
N MET A 1 5.89 29.31 10.50
CA MET A 1 7.17 28.57 10.46
C MET A 1 7.15 27.73 9.20
N ASP A 2 8.16 27.89 8.34
CA ASP A 2 8.27 27.09 7.11
C ASP A 2 9.07 25.82 7.38
N ILE A 3 8.52 24.65 7.02
CA ILE A 3 9.28 23.40 7.07
C ILE A 3 10.21 23.33 5.85
N LYS A 4 11.51 23.19 6.10
CA LYS A 4 12.57 23.09 5.07
C LYS A 4 13.27 21.74 5.06
N LYS A 5 13.26 21.01 6.17
CA LYS A 5 13.94 19.72 6.30
C LYS A 5 12.99 18.71 6.94
N VAL A 6 12.83 17.56 6.29
CA VAL A 6 12.04 16.44 6.79
C VAL A 6 12.96 15.22 6.92
N ALA A 7 13.04 14.67 8.13
CA ALA A 7 13.71 13.40 8.38
C ALA A 7 12.65 12.31 8.57
N ILE A 8 12.78 11.22 7.83
CA ILE A 8 12.00 9.99 7.97
C ILE A 8 12.91 8.97 8.64
N VAL A 9 12.57 8.56 9.85
CA VAL A 9 13.37 7.60 10.63
C VAL A 9 12.69 6.23 10.55
N GLY A 10 13.37 5.28 9.91
CA GLY A 10 12.85 3.97 9.56
C GLY A 10 12.53 3.87 8.07
N GLY A 11 13.01 2.78 7.45
CA GLY A 11 12.65 2.43 6.09
C GLY A 11 11.44 1.49 6.05
N GLY A 12 11.60 0.36 5.37
CA GLY A 12 10.49 -0.54 5.06
C GLY A 12 9.36 0.15 4.27
N THR A 13 8.19 -0.51 4.20
CA THR A 13 7.05 -0.01 3.41
C THR A 13 6.59 1.38 3.86
N ALA A 14 6.48 1.61 5.17
CA ALA A 14 6.01 2.89 5.71
C ALA A 14 6.96 4.06 5.39
N GLY A 15 8.26 3.89 5.61
CA GLY A 15 9.26 4.93 5.37
C GLY A 15 9.35 5.30 3.89
N TRP A 16 9.40 4.30 3.01
CA TRP A 16 9.51 4.52 1.57
C TRP A 16 8.22 5.07 0.95
N LEU A 17 7.04 4.68 1.43
CA LEU A 17 5.78 5.31 1.00
C LEU A 17 5.72 6.78 1.45
N ALA A 18 6.11 7.08 2.68
CA ALA A 18 6.18 8.46 3.17
C ALA A 18 7.15 9.31 2.32
N ALA A 19 8.33 8.77 2.01
CA ALA A 19 9.32 9.44 1.16
C ALA A 19 8.77 9.71 -0.25
N ASN A 20 8.07 8.76 -0.86
CA ASN A 20 7.44 8.92 -2.17
C ASN A 20 6.33 9.99 -2.15
N HIS A 21 5.43 9.96 -1.17
CA HIS A 21 4.37 10.97 -1.04
C HIS A 21 4.92 12.38 -0.87
N ILE A 22 5.88 12.55 0.04
CA ILE A 22 6.49 13.87 0.29
C ILE A 22 7.32 14.29 -0.92
N GLY A 23 8.16 13.41 -1.46
CA GLY A 23 8.98 13.68 -2.64
C GLY A 23 8.13 14.17 -3.82
N LYS A 24 7.02 13.47 -4.09
CA LYS A 24 6.08 13.85 -5.15
C LYS A 24 5.48 15.25 -4.94
N GLU A 25 4.95 15.54 -3.74
CA GLU A 25 4.36 16.84 -3.43
C GLU A 25 5.39 17.98 -3.50
N MET A 26 6.66 17.67 -3.21
CA MET A 26 7.74 18.65 -3.18
C MET A 26 8.50 18.78 -4.52
N LEU A 27 8.18 17.98 -5.56
CA LEU A 27 8.87 18.01 -6.86
C LEU A 27 9.04 19.42 -7.44
N ASN A 28 8.02 20.26 -7.30
CA ASN A 28 8.00 21.63 -7.83
C ASN A 28 8.31 22.71 -6.79
N ARG A 29 8.57 22.33 -5.53
CA ARG A 29 8.85 23.26 -4.43
C ARG A 29 10.34 23.27 -4.13
N LYS A 30 10.98 24.41 -4.37
CA LYS A 30 12.40 24.61 -4.05
C LYS A 30 12.60 24.78 -2.55
N GLY A 31 13.71 24.27 -2.03
CA GLY A 31 14.16 24.52 -0.66
C GLY A 31 13.61 23.58 0.41
N ILE A 32 13.05 22.43 0.04
CA ILE A 32 12.69 21.35 0.96
C ILE A 32 13.62 20.17 0.70
N SER A 33 14.24 19.63 1.76
CA SER A 33 15.04 18.41 1.71
C SER A 33 14.36 17.29 2.50
N VAL A 34 14.23 16.11 1.90
CA VAL A 34 13.72 14.90 2.55
C VAL A 34 14.88 13.92 2.71
N THR A 35 15.09 13.42 3.92
CA THR A 35 16.12 12.42 4.23
C THR A 35 15.47 11.23 4.90
N LEU A 36 15.65 10.04 4.34
CA LEU A 36 15.27 8.78 4.98
C LEU A 36 16.51 8.15 5.64
N ILE A 37 16.35 7.74 6.89
CA ILE A 37 17.41 7.12 7.71
C ILE A 37 16.93 5.71 8.06
N GLU A 38 17.57 4.71 7.50
CA GLU A 38 17.26 3.30 7.72
C GLU A 38 18.40 2.62 8.49
N SER A 39 18.05 1.75 9.44
CA SER A 39 19.03 0.99 10.21
C SER A 39 19.58 -0.15 9.35
N PRO A 40 20.90 -0.36 9.29
CA PRO A 40 21.47 -1.52 8.61
C PRO A 40 21.22 -2.83 9.39
N ASP A 41 20.92 -2.73 10.69
CA ASP A 41 20.87 -3.88 11.61
C ASP A 41 19.43 -4.34 11.91
N ILE A 42 18.43 -3.51 11.63
CA ILE A 42 17.02 -3.82 11.88
C ILE A 42 16.34 -4.08 10.54
N PRO A 43 16.07 -5.35 10.18
CA PRO A 43 15.42 -5.66 8.91
C PRO A 43 13.95 -5.20 8.92
N PRO A 44 13.40 -4.82 7.75
CA PRO A 44 11.98 -4.56 7.61
C PRO A 44 11.15 -5.84 7.84
N ILE A 45 9.92 -5.67 8.33
CA ILE A 45 8.97 -6.77 8.50
C ILE A 45 8.47 -7.22 7.12
N GLY A 46 8.51 -8.52 6.85
CA GLY A 46 7.94 -9.12 5.64
C GLY A 46 7.06 -10.32 6.00
N VAL A 47 5.76 -10.25 5.70
CA VAL A 47 4.78 -11.31 5.98
C VAL A 47 3.91 -11.69 4.78
N GLY A 48 4.14 -11.06 3.63
CA GLY A 48 3.20 -11.06 2.51
C GLY A 48 2.03 -10.10 2.81
N GLU A 49 1.99 -8.97 2.11
CA GLU A 49 1.02 -7.90 2.39
C GLU A 49 -0.07 -7.85 1.32
N GLY A 50 -1.32 -7.72 1.76
CA GLY A 50 -2.46 -7.52 0.88
C GLY A 50 -2.81 -6.04 0.75
N THR A 51 -3.12 -5.59 -0.46
CA THR A 51 -3.52 -4.20 -0.75
C THR A 51 -5.02 -4.10 -1.09
N VAL A 52 -5.48 -2.91 -1.46
CA VAL A 52 -6.81 -2.62 -2.02
C VAL A 52 -6.63 -1.94 -3.39
N PRO A 53 -7.66 -1.88 -4.25
CA PRO A 53 -7.52 -1.41 -5.64
C PRO A 53 -6.83 -0.06 -5.83
N ASP A 54 -6.97 0.85 -4.86
CA ASP A 54 -6.39 2.20 -4.93
C ASP A 54 -4.84 2.22 -4.94
N ILE A 55 -4.18 1.11 -4.58
CA ILE A 55 -2.72 0.97 -4.72
C ILE A 55 -2.24 1.26 -6.15
N ARG A 56 -3.06 0.93 -7.16
CA ARG A 56 -2.75 1.16 -8.58
C ARG A 56 -2.64 2.65 -8.88
N ASN A 57 -3.56 3.45 -8.31
CA ASN A 57 -3.53 4.90 -8.43
C ASN A 57 -2.31 5.47 -7.73
N THR A 58 -1.98 4.96 -6.54
CA THR A 58 -0.82 5.39 -5.74
C THR A 58 0.50 5.13 -6.48
N LEU A 59 0.71 3.92 -6.99
CA LEU A 59 1.90 3.55 -7.78
C LEU A 59 2.05 4.42 -9.03
N LYS A 60 0.97 4.57 -9.80
CA LYS A 60 0.95 5.46 -10.98
C LYS A 60 1.29 6.90 -10.60
N SER A 61 0.81 7.36 -9.45
CA SER A 61 1.09 8.67 -8.89
C SER A 61 2.59 8.89 -8.62
N PHE A 62 3.32 7.84 -8.27
CA PHE A 62 4.78 7.86 -8.08
C PHE A 62 5.56 7.62 -9.37
N GLY A 63 4.88 7.42 -10.49
CA GLY A 63 5.52 7.08 -11.77
C GLY A 63 5.95 5.61 -11.87
N ILE A 64 5.50 4.75 -10.96
CA ILE A 64 5.80 3.32 -10.95
C ILE A 64 4.77 2.60 -11.83
N ARG A 65 5.26 1.84 -12.81
CA ARG A 65 4.39 1.03 -13.67
C ARG A 65 3.89 -0.20 -12.92
N GLU A 66 2.62 -0.52 -13.11
CA GLU A 66 1.98 -1.67 -12.47
C GLU A 66 2.65 -3.00 -12.86
N ASP A 67 3.05 -3.16 -14.12
CA ASP A 67 3.71 -4.38 -14.59
C ASP A 67 5.15 -4.52 -14.08
N GLU A 68 5.83 -3.40 -13.81
CA GLU A 68 7.13 -3.39 -13.15
C GLU A 68 7.00 -3.80 -11.69
N PHE A 69 6.05 -3.20 -10.96
CA PHE A 69 5.75 -3.56 -9.58
C PHE A 69 5.45 -5.07 -9.43
N ILE A 70 4.61 -5.62 -10.30
CA ILE A 70 4.26 -7.06 -10.27
C ILE A 70 5.50 -7.94 -10.45
N ARG A 71 6.39 -7.59 -11.39
CA ARG A 71 7.60 -8.37 -11.69
C ARG A 71 8.67 -8.27 -10.61
N GLN A 72 8.78 -7.12 -9.95
CA GLN A 72 9.84 -6.83 -8.97
C GLN A 72 9.47 -7.20 -7.53
N CYS A 73 8.18 -7.34 -7.21
CA CYS A 73 7.70 -7.51 -5.84
C CYS A 73 7.04 -8.87 -5.56
N ASP A 74 7.19 -9.85 -6.45
CA ASP A 74 6.53 -11.18 -6.34
C ASP A 74 5.02 -11.06 -6.07
N ALA A 75 4.37 -10.08 -6.73
CA ALA A 75 3.00 -9.73 -6.44
C ALA A 75 2.02 -10.64 -7.18
N THR A 76 0.86 -10.89 -6.55
CA THR A 76 -0.26 -11.61 -7.15
C THR A 76 -1.55 -10.78 -7.10
N PHE A 77 -2.56 -11.17 -7.87
CA PHE A 77 -3.84 -10.46 -7.91
C PHE A 77 -4.74 -10.85 -6.73
N LYS A 78 -5.18 -9.86 -5.95
CA LYS A 78 -6.19 -10.01 -4.90
C LYS A 78 -7.55 -9.54 -5.43
N GLN A 79 -8.57 -10.41 -5.39
CA GLN A 79 -9.93 -10.08 -5.85
C GLN A 79 -10.97 -9.93 -4.72
N SER A 80 -10.72 -10.53 -3.55
CA SER A 80 -11.65 -10.52 -2.43
C SER A 80 -10.93 -10.85 -1.12
N ILE A 81 -11.64 -10.68 0.00
CA ILE A 81 -11.29 -11.29 1.29
C ILE A 81 -12.35 -12.35 1.61
N LYS A 82 -11.92 -13.56 1.95
CA LYS A 82 -12.79 -14.66 2.39
C LYS A 82 -12.79 -14.75 3.91
N PHE A 83 -13.90 -14.39 4.53
CA PHE A 83 -14.13 -14.45 5.98
C PHE A 83 -14.68 -15.81 6.39
N ILE A 84 -13.79 -16.74 6.78
CA ILE A 84 -14.17 -18.09 7.21
C ILE A 84 -14.50 -18.10 8.71
N ASN A 85 -15.68 -18.59 9.09
CA ASN A 85 -16.15 -18.72 10.48
C ASN A 85 -16.33 -17.40 11.25
N TRP A 86 -16.51 -16.28 10.55
CA TRP A 86 -16.78 -14.98 11.19
C TRP A 86 -18.22 -14.79 11.64
N MET A 87 -19.18 -15.41 10.95
CA MET A 87 -20.61 -15.29 11.25
C MET A 87 -21.20 -16.58 11.82
N ASP A 88 -22.23 -16.43 12.66
CA ASP A 88 -23.03 -17.55 13.15
C ASP A 88 -23.83 -18.18 11.98
N LYS A 89 -23.45 -19.40 11.61
CA LYS A 89 -24.06 -20.15 10.50
C LYS A 89 -25.57 -20.35 10.68
N LYS A 90 -26.05 -20.46 11.92
CA LYS A 90 -27.49 -20.67 12.19
C LYS A 90 -28.29 -19.40 11.93
N LYS A 91 -27.69 -18.22 12.14
CA LYS A 91 -28.37 -16.92 11.96
C LYS A 91 -28.19 -16.36 10.55
N HIS A 92 -27.04 -16.59 9.94
CA HIS A 92 -26.64 -15.91 8.69
C HIS A 92 -26.57 -16.85 7.48
N GLY A 93 -26.94 -18.12 7.63
CA GLY A 93 -26.87 -19.12 6.56
C GLY A 93 -25.43 -19.51 6.19
N GLU A 94 -25.32 -20.46 5.26
CA GLU A 94 -24.03 -20.86 4.66
C GLU A 94 -23.75 -20.04 3.40
N GLY A 95 -22.47 -19.86 3.02
CA GLY A 95 -22.10 -19.18 1.77
C GLY A 95 -21.81 -17.68 1.85
N ASN A 96 -22.17 -17.00 2.95
CA ASN A 96 -21.95 -15.55 3.11
C ASN A 96 -20.56 -15.26 3.69
N PHE A 97 -19.51 -15.26 2.86
CA PHE A 97 -18.14 -15.07 3.36
C PHE A 97 -17.20 -14.26 2.47
N PHE A 98 -17.58 -13.89 1.25
CA PHE A 98 -16.72 -13.06 0.41
C PHE A 98 -17.07 -11.58 0.55
N HIS A 99 -16.05 -10.76 0.79
CA HIS A 99 -16.10 -9.34 0.57
C HIS A 99 -15.33 -9.03 -0.71
N HIS A 100 -16.07 -8.76 -1.79
CA HIS A 100 -15.52 -8.45 -3.10
C HIS A 100 -15.05 -7.00 -3.17
N LEU A 101 -14.01 -6.75 -3.97
CA LEU A 101 -13.46 -5.40 -4.18
C LEU A 101 -14.34 -4.52 -5.08
N SER A 102 -15.27 -5.13 -5.82
CA SER A 102 -16.21 -4.46 -6.71
C SER A 102 -17.58 -5.08 -6.54
N ASP A 103 -18.61 -4.28 -6.80
CA ASP A 103 -19.97 -4.78 -6.91
C ASP A 103 -20.08 -5.80 -8.05
N VAL A 104 -21.05 -6.70 -7.93
CA VAL A 104 -21.38 -7.62 -9.03
C VAL A 104 -21.84 -6.77 -10.22
N PRO A 105 -21.31 -6.99 -11.44
CA PRO A 105 -21.78 -6.27 -12.61
C PRO A 105 -23.30 -6.37 -12.72
N SER A 106 -23.98 -5.22 -12.85
CA SER A 106 -25.40 -5.20 -13.16
C SER A 106 -25.59 -5.84 -14.54
N THR A 107 -26.32 -6.96 -14.58
CA THR A 107 -26.79 -7.60 -15.81
C THR A 107 -27.78 -6.72 -16.56
#